data_AF-A0A6Y4V7J8-F1
#
_entry.id   AF-A0A6Y4V7J8-F1
#
_cell.length_a   1.000
_cell.length_b   1.000
_cell.length_c   1.000
_cell.angle_alpha   90.00
_cell.angle_beta   90.00
_cell.angle_gamma   90.00
#
_symmetry.space_group_name_H-M   'P 1'
#
loop_
_entity.id
_entity.type
_entity.pdbx_description
1 polymer ?
#
loop_
_entity_poly.entity_id
_entity_poly.type
_entity_poly.pdbx_seq_one_letter_code
_entity_poly.pdbx_strand_id
1 'polypeptide(L)'
;MKRKVLALVIPALLAAGAAHAAEIYNKDGNKLDLYGKVDGLHYFSDDSSKDGDQTYMRVGFKGETQINDQLTGYGQWEYNVQANTTE
;
A
#
# COMPACT_ATOMS: atom_id res chain seq x y z
N MET A 1 -2.12 17.43 -22.46
CA MET A 1 -3.10 16.62 -21.70
C MET A 1 -2.47 15.55 -20.81
N LYS A 2 -1.46 14.78 -21.26
CA LYS A 2 -0.89 13.66 -20.48
C LYS A 2 -0.30 14.04 -19.10
N ARG A 3 0.35 15.21 -18.96
CA ARG A 3 0.97 15.64 -17.68
C ARG A 3 -0.05 16.12 -16.63
N LYS A 4 -1.17 16.73 -17.04
CA LYS A 4 -2.20 17.23 -16.12
C LYS A 4 -2.97 16.08 -15.45
N VAL A 5 -3.23 15.01 -16.20
CA VAL A 5 -3.85 13.79 -15.66
C VAL A 5 -2.89 13.11 -14.68
N LEU A 6 -1.61 12.98 -15.02
CA LEU A 6 -0.60 12.39 -14.12
C LEU A 6 -0.48 13.16 -12.79
N ALA A 7 -0.51 14.50 -12.86
CA ALA A 7 -0.45 15.37 -11.69
C ALA A 7 -1.67 15.24 -10.75
N LEU A 8 -2.83 14.79 -11.24
CA LEU A 8 -4.02 14.53 -10.42
C LEU A 8 -4.09 13.08 -9.95
N VAL A 9 -3.60 12.14 -10.76
CA VAL A 9 -3.60 10.71 -10.44
C VAL A 9 -2.66 10.40 -9.27
N ILE A 10 -1.48 11.03 -9.21
CA ILE A 10 -0.51 10.76 -8.14
C ILE A 10 -1.07 11.16 -6.75
N PRO A 11 -1.58 12.39 -6.53
CA PRO A 11 -2.21 12.75 -5.26
C PRO A 11 -3.45 11.92 -4.93
N ALA A 12 -4.27 11.60 -5.93
CA ALA A 12 -5.48 10.79 -5.72
C ALA A 12 -5.16 9.36 -5.26
N LEU A 13 -4.13 8.72 -5.85
CA LEU A 13 -3.65 7.41 -5.41
C LEU A 13 -3.06 7.45 -3.99
N LEU A 14 -2.33 8.53 -3.67
CA LEU A 14 -1.75 8.73 -2.34
C LEU A 14 -2.82 8.95 -1.26
N ALA A 15 -3.90 9.66 -1.59
CA ALA A 15 -5.04 9.87 -0.69
C ALA A 15 -5.88 8.59 -0.51
N ALA A 16 -6.08 7.82 -1.58
CA ALA A 16 -6.83 6.56 -1.51
C ALA A 16 -6.12 5.49 -0.65
N GLY A 17 -4.78 5.46 -0.65
CA GLY A 17 -4.01 4.56 0.22
C GLY A 17 -4.09 4.90 1.71
N ALA A 18 -4.32 6.17 2.05
CA ALA A 18 -4.39 6.62 3.45
C ALA A 18 -5.71 6.24 4.16
N ALA A 19 -6.79 5.94 3.43
CA ALA A 19 -8.10 5.67 4.02
C ALA A 19 -8.16 4.39 4.88
N HIS A 20 -7.22 3.46 4.68
CA HIS A 20 -7.10 2.21 5.46
C HIS A 20 -5.76 2.08 6.19
N ALA A 21 -4.95 3.14 6.19
CA ALA A 21 -3.68 3.16 6.90
C ALA A 21 -3.89 3.65 8.34
N ALA A 22 -3.19 3.02 9.27
CA ALA A 22 -3.10 3.49 10.65
C ALA A 22 -1.97 4.52 10.75
N GLU A 23 -2.29 5.75 11.13
CA GLU A 23 -1.29 6.75 11.49
C GLU A 23 -0.64 6.32 12.81
N ILE A 24 0.65 5.95 12.75
CA ILE A 24 1.40 5.44 13.91
C ILE A 24 2.39 6.48 14.46
N TYR A 25 2.69 7.51 13.69
CA TYR A 25 3.52 8.63 14.12
C TYR A 25 3.10 9.91 13.39
N ASN A 26 2.97 10.99 14.13
CA ASN A 26 2.70 12.31 13.56
C ASN A 26 3.24 13.40 14.50
N LYS A 27 4.38 13.98 14.13
CA LYS A 27 5.04 15.03 14.92
C LYS A 27 5.95 15.89 14.05
N ASP A 28 5.92 17.20 14.29
CA ASP A 28 6.81 18.20 13.67
C ASP A 28 6.83 18.12 12.13
N GLY A 29 5.65 17.98 11.52
CA GLY A 29 5.50 17.86 10.07
C GLY A 29 5.93 16.50 9.48
N ASN A 30 6.35 15.55 10.32
CA ASN A 30 6.68 14.19 9.91
C ASN A 30 5.53 13.24 10.29
N LYS A 31 5.02 12.52 9.31
CA LYS A 31 3.93 11.56 9.45
C LYS A 31 4.38 10.18 8.97
N LEU A 32 4.01 9.13 9.70
CA LEU A 32 4.22 7.74 9.31
C LEU A 32 2.90 6.97 9.43
N ASP A 33 2.47 6.47 8.29
CA ASP A 33 1.31 5.61 8.14
C ASP A 33 1.78 4.16 7.97
N LEU A 34 1.22 3.24 8.76
CA LEU A 34 1.37 1.80 8.56
C LEU A 34 0.09 1.27 7.92
N TYR A 35 0.25 0.50 6.84
CA TYR A 35 -0.89 -0.06 6.12
C TYR A 35 -0.59 -1.50 5.72
N GLY A 36 -1.64 -2.22 5.33
CA GLY A 36 -1.51 -3.59 4.91
C GLY A 36 -2.85 -4.27 4.74
N LYS A 37 -2.80 -5.53 4.34
CA LYS A 37 -3.97 -6.40 4.27
C LYS A 37 -3.57 -7.86 4.44
N VAL A 38 -4.52 -8.65 4.90
CA VAL A 38 -4.48 -10.11 4.85
C VAL A 38 -5.63 -10.53 3.96
N ASP A 39 -5.34 -11.31 2.92
CA ASP A 39 -6.28 -11.67 1.87
C ASP A 39 -6.35 -13.19 1.78
N GLY A 40 -7.40 -13.77 2.37
CA GLY A 40 -7.69 -15.20 2.32
C GLY A 40 -8.32 -15.53 0.97
N LEU A 41 -7.52 -16.09 0.07
CA LEU A 41 -7.86 -16.23 -1.34
C LEU A 41 -7.76 -17.69 -1.76
N HIS A 42 -8.79 -18.20 -2.44
CA HIS A 42 -8.77 -19.55 -3.00
C HIS A 42 -9.18 -19.47 -4.47
N TYR A 43 -8.38 -20.07 -5.35
CA TYR A 43 -8.68 -20.16 -6.77
C TYR A 43 -9.32 -21.50 -7.08
N PHE A 44 -10.43 -21.46 -7.81
CA PHE A 44 -11.08 -22.63 -8.38
C PHE A 44 -10.74 -22.72 -9.86
N SER A 45 -10.10 -23.80 -10.28
CA SER A 45 -9.60 -23.97 -11.65
C SER A 45 -9.54 -25.44 -12.06
N ASP A 46 -9.87 -25.73 -13.32
CA ASP A 46 -9.68 -27.07 -13.89
C ASP A 46 -8.17 -27.43 -14.05
N ASP A 47 -7.29 -26.43 -14.09
CA ASP A 47 -5.83 -26.60 -14.04
C ASP A 47 -5.37 -26.75 -12.58
N SER A 48 -4.97 -27.96 -12.20
CA SER A 48 -4.52 -28.32 -10.84
C SER A 48 -3.24 -27.60 -10.39
N SER A 49 -2.48 -26.98 -11.29
CA SER A 49 -1.32 -26.15 -10.92
C SER A 49 -1.68 -24.73 -10.49
N LYS A 50 -2.93 -24.32 -10.72
CA LYS A 50 -3.48 -22.98 -10.43
C LYS A 50 -4.58 -23.03 -9.37
N ASP A 51 -5.25 -24.17 -9.25
CA ASP A 51 -6.25 -24.43 -8.23
C ASP A 51 -5.63 -24.47 -6.84
N GLY A 52 -6.34 -23.95 -5.85
CA GLY A 52 -5.96 -24.02 -4.45
C GLY A 52 -5.74 -22.68 -3.77
N ASP A 53 -5.13 -22.75 -2.59
CA ASP A 53 -4.90 -21.60 -1.73
C ASP A 53 -3.91 -20.62 -2.36
N GLN A 54 -4.29 -19.35 -2.37
CA GLN A 54 -3.50 -18.21 -2.83
C GLN A 54 -3.44 -17.12 -1.75
N THR A 55 -3.73 -17.48 -0.50
CA THR A 55 -3.67 -16.58 0.64
C THR A 55 -2.34 -15.85 0.70
N TYR A 56 -2.41 -14.54 0.89
CA TYR A 56 -1.25 -13.68 1.01
C TYR A 56 -1.51 -12.55 1.99
N MET A 57 -0.43 -11.98 2.48
CA MET A 57 -0.46 -10.75 3.26
C MET A 57 0.44 -9.71 2.63
N ARG A 58 0.04 -8.45 2.75
CA ARG A 58 0.87 -7.30 2.42
C ARG A 58 0.98 -6.40 3.61
N VAL A 59 2.19 -5.93 3.85
CA VAL A 59 2.46 -4.91 4.85
C VAL A 59 3.28 -3.82 4.18
N GLY A 60 2.98 -2.58 4.50
CA GLY A 60 3.70 -1.44 3.96
C GLY A 60 3.63 -0.27 4.91
N PHE A 61 4.53 0.67 4.71
CA PHE A 61 4.50 1.94 5.42
C PHE A 61 4.69 3.08 4.44
N LYS A 62 4.15 4.24 4.79
CA LYS A 62 4.27 5.47 4.04
C LYS A 62 4.68 6.58 4.99
N GLY A 63 5.85 7.15 4.75
CA GLY A 63 6.37 8.30 5.48
C GLY A 63 6.21 9.58 4.66
N GLU A 64 5.80 10.65 5.31
CA GLU A 64 5.72 12.00 4.74
C GLU A 64 6.50 12.97 5.65
N THR A 65 7.23 13.90 5.04
CA THR A 65 7.95 14.97 5.76
C THR A 65 7.67 16.30 5.09
N GLN A 66 7.03 17.21 5.82
CA GLN A 66 6.76 18.56 5.34
C GLN A 66 8.04 19.38 5.41
N ILE A 67 8.55 19.80 4.25
CA ILE A 67 9.77 20.62 4.15
C ILE A 67 9.42 22.09 4.28
N ASN A 68 8.33 22.53 3.63
CA ASN A 68 7.73 23.86 3.78
C ASN A 68 6.24 23.83 3.36
N ASP A 69 5.59 24.99 3.33
CA ASP A 69 4.16 25.12 2.98
C ASP A 69 3.79 24.64 1.58
N GLN A 70 4.77 24.50 0.68
CA GLN A 70 4.57 24.15 -0.72
C GLN A 70 5.29 22.86 -1.13
N LEU A 71 6.06 22.25 -0.23
CA LEU A 71 6.90 21.10 -0.53
C LEU A 71 6.83 20.06 0.60
N THR A 72 6.46 18.84 0.24
CA THR A 72 6.43 17.68 1.12
C THR A 72 7.17 16.54 0.44
N GLY A 73 8.15 15.96 1.14
CA GLY A 73 8.80 14.73 0.73
C GLY A 73 7.97 13.53 1.18
N TYR A 74 8.01 12.44 0.41
CA TYR A 74 7.34 11.20 0.79
C TYR A 74 8.19 9.99 0.41
N GLY A 75 8.00 8.90 1.14
CA GLY A 75 8.59 7.60 0.87
C GLY A 75 7.58 6.51 1.20
N GLN A 76 7.57 5.46 0.39
CA GLN A 76 6.65 4.33 0.58
C GLN A 76 7.39 3.03 0.32
N TRP A 77 7.11 2.04 1.15
CA TRP A 77 7.61 0.68 0.98
C TRP A 77 6.48 -0.31 1.25
N GLU A 78 6.45 -1.38 0.46
CA GLU A 78 5.48 -2.46 0.58
C GLU A 78 6.19 -3.80 0.41
N TYR A 79 5.79 -4.76 1.23
CA TYR A 79 6.29 -6.12 1.22
C TYR A 79 5.13 -7.10 1.15
N ASN A 80 5.22 -8.04 0.21
CA ASN A 80 4.21 -9.08 -0.01
C ASN A 80 4.77 -10.43 0.46
N VAL A 81 4.01 -11.11 1.31
CA VAL A 81 4.32 -12.45 1.81
C VAL A 81 3.23 -13.40 1.36
N GLN A 82 3.62 -14.46 0.67
CA GLN A 82 2.73 -15.57 0.35
C GLN A 82 2.51 -16.40 1.61
N ALA A 83 1.26 -16.70 1.94
CA ALA A 83 0.85 -17.45 3.12
C ALA A 83 -0.02 -18.66 2.74
N ASN A 84 0.23 -19.19 1.53
CA ASN A 84 -0.48 -20.32 0.95
C ASN A 84 0.34 -21.63 0.95
N THR A 85 1.49 -21.63 1.62
CA THR A 85 2.33 -22.81 1.83
C THR A 85 2.24 -23.21 3.30
N THR A 86 1.98 -24.49 3.57
CA THR A 86 2.07 -25.06 4.92
C THR A 86 3.53 -25.10 5.38
N GLU A 87 3.79 -24.77 6.65
CA GLU A 87 5.08 -25.01 7.32
C GLU A 87 5.48 -26.49 7.32
#